data_AF-A0A2U1YMY1-F1
#
_entry.id   AF-A0A2U1YMY1-F1
#
_cell.length_a   1.000
_cell.length_b   1.000
_cell.length_c   1.000
_cell.angle_alpha   90.00
_cell.angle_beta   90.00
_cell.angle_gamma   90.00
#
_symmetry.space_group_name_H-M   'P 1'
#
loop_
_entity.id
_entity.type
_entity.pdbx_description
1 polymer ?
#
loop_
_entity_poly.entity_id
_entity_poly.type
_entity_poly.pdbx_seq_one_letter_code
_entity_poly.pdbx_strand_id
1 'polypeptide(L)'
;MRPSTHKRDEGFPEIEVSLYCVTNTVNGKRYIGITYIPLEKRWKQHLYEAFGLESQRALYCAIRKYGAESFTVELLELLNDWGEAGEREKHYIRLFDTMCNGGHGYNMTAGADGVLGVPPPPEAVERAKESIRRRADERAERLRPSVEELMADGFLNFREFAGRMNRAGIPTLKGGARWGIGNVKAVLERLGYDMPLLERKALEDKVHARNVAAMRQAADERLALIKDQFDAIMATGPDSLHELVRRLNAAGVPTPKDRAWVRSTAKSAATRLGYDVEDLIRQGREKMLAARPVVVNHVLYPSLKKAEEMTGDKHIIRSINAGRRGFYYADEGQRTKPPRKVRRPPVPVSVQGTVYEHAADAGRALGVKPDTVTNRCRSARFPDHFFCDRDGRQVPEPG
;
A
#
# COMPACT_ATOMS: atom_id res chain seq x y z
N MET A 1 23.78 -18.38 19.24
CA MET A 1 24.98 -17.70 19.77
C MET A 1 25.51 -16.78 18.69
N ARG A 2 25.46 -15.47 18.89
CA ARG A 2 26.09 -14.49 17.98
C ARG A 2 27.56 -14.33 18.38
N PRO A 3 28.52 -14.26 17.46
CA PRO A 3 29.90 -13.99 17.83
C PRO A 3 30.01 -12.54 18.33
N SER A 4 30.42 -12.40 19.59
CA SER A 4 30.90 -11.16 20.17
C SER A 4 32.21 -10.77 19.49
N THR A 5 32.21 -9.67 18.73
CA THR A 5 33.45 -9.05 18.27
C THR A 5 33.83 -7.95 19.25
N HIS A 6 34.55 -8.34 20.31
CA HIS A 6 35.45 -7.43 21.01
C HIS A 6 36.61 -7.08 20.06
N LYS A 7 36.50 -5.94 19.37
CA LYS A 7 37.66 -5.13 18.99
C LYS A 7 37.79 -4.09 20.12
N ARG A 8 38.57 -4.40 21.15
CA ARG A 8 39.99 -4.07 21.31
C ARG A 8 40.25 -2.58 21.21
N ASP A 9 40.81 -2.07 22.31
CA ASP A 9 41.43 -0.78 22.52
C ASP A 9 42.43 -0.46 21.38
N GLU A 10 41.95 0.11 20.29
CA GLU A 10 42.78 0.83 19.35
C GLU A 10 42.80 2.28 19.85
N GLY A 11 43.97 2.70 20.37
CA GLY A 11 44.22 4.09 20.76
C GLY A 11 43.73 5.03 19.66
N PHE A 12 43.09 6.12 20.09
CA PHE A 12 42.62 7.16 19.18
C PHE A 12 43.76 7.57 18.24
N PRO A 13 43.52 7.71 16.92
CA PRO A 13 44.56 8.23 16.04
C PRO A 13 44.97 9.61 16.56
N GLU A 14 46.28 9.85 16.68
CA GLU A 14 46.82 11.18 16.88
C GLU A 14 46.18 12.10 15.84
N ILE A 15 45.46 13.13 16.30
CA ILE A 15 44.76 14.04 15.41
C ILE A 15 45.81 14.95 14.79
N GLU A 16 46.29 14.61 13.61
CA GLU A 16 47.18 15.47 12.83
C GLU A 16 46.38 16.64 12.24
N VAL A 17 46.84 17.85 12.53
CA VAL A 17 46.34 19.11 11.98
C VAL A 17 47.26 19.52 10.83
N SER A 18 46.71 19.58 9.63
CA SER A 18 47.40 20.09 8.44
C SER A 18 47.30 21.61 8.38
N LEU A 19 48.43 22.28 8.46
CA LEU A 19 48.58 23.69 8.08
C LEU A 19 48.94 23.77 6.60
N TYR A 20 48.19 24.54 5.82
CA TYR A 20 48.35 24.60 4.36
C TYR A 20 48.31 26.02 3.81
N CYS A 21 48.88 26.17 2.62
CA CYS A 21 48.86 27.39 1.81
C CYS A 21 48.10 27.13 0.51
N VAL A 22 47.23 28.06 0.14
CA VAL A 22 46.62 28.11 -1.19
C VAL A 22 47.16 29.34 -1.91
N THR A 23 47.87 29.13 -3.02
CA THR A 23 48.47 30.21 -3.81
C THR A 23 47.69 30.38 -5.11
N ASN A 24 47.25 31.60 -5.40
CA ASN A 24 46.72 31.94 -6.71
C ASN A 24 47.89 32.20 -7.69
N THR A 25 48.00 31.42 -8.75
CA THR A 25 49.11 31.49 -9.72
C THR A 25 49.01 32.67 -10.66
N VAL A 26 47.83 33.32 -10.78
CA VAL A 26 47.60 34.49 -11.64
C VAL A 26 48.09 35.78 -11.00
N ASN A 27 47.88 35.94 -9.69
CA ASN A 27 48.22 37.19 -8.99
C ASN A 27 49.18 37.03 -7.80
N GLY A 28 49.63 35.81 -7.50
CA GLY A 28 50.56 35.51 -6.42
C GLY A 28 50.00 35.64 -5.00
N LYS A 29 48.72 36.00 -4.83
CA LYS A 29 48.08 36.14 -3.51
C LYS A 29 47.89 34.77 -2.86
N ARG A 30 48.03 34.73 -1.53
CA ARG A 30 47.98 33.48 -0.75
C ARG A 30 46.84 33.46 0.27
N TYR A 31 46.46 32.26 0.68
CA TYR A 31 45.58 31.97 1.80
C TYR A 31 46.22 30.92 2.69
N ILE A 32 46.24 31.15 4.00
CA ILE A 32 46.71 30.19 4.99
C ILE A 32 45.52 29.63 5.75
N GLY A 33 45.50 28.32 5.98
CA GLY A 33 44.46 27.70 6.79
C GLY A 33 44.95 26.45 7.50
N ILE A 34 44.20 26.02 8.52
CA ILE A 34 44.40 24.76 9.24
C ILE A 34 43.22 23.81 9.06
N THR A 35 43.45 22.49 9.18
CA THR A 35 42.39 21.48 9.06
C THR A 35 42.77 20.14 9.72
N TYR A 36 41.78 19.40 10.21
CA TYR A 36 41.89 18.05 10.78
C TYR A 36 41.48 16.95 9.78
N ILE A 37 41.07 17.34 8.57
CA ILE A 37 40.76 16.41 7.49
C ILE A 37 41.88 16.46 6.45
N PRO A 38 42.09 15.37 5.68
CA PRO A 38 43.09 15.36 4.60
C PRO A 38 42.95 16.58 3.67
N LEU A 39 44.10 17.17 3.30
CA LEU A 39 44.17 18.42 2.54
C LEU A 39 43.36 18.38 1.24
N GLU A 40 43.36 17.25 0.53
CA GLU A 40 42.54 17.04 -0.66
C GLU A 40 41.03 17.18 -0.39
N LYS A 41 40.55 16.63 0.74
CA LYS A 41 39.14 16.75 1.14
C LYS A 41 38.81 18.19 1.53
N ARG A 42 39.73 18.87 2.22
CA ARG A 42 39.57 20.28 2.57
C ARG A 42 39.49 21.17 1.33
N TRP A 43 40.32 20.92 0.33
CA TRP A 43 40.25 21.66 -0.94
C TRP A 43 38.93 21.44 -1.68
N LYS A 44 38.46 20.18 -1.77
CA LYS A 44 37.13 19.88 -2.33
C LYS A 44 36.00 20.61 -1.59
N GLN A 45 36.09 20.72 -0.27
CA GLN A 45 35.14 21.51 0.53
C GLN A 45 35.17 23.00 0.15
N HIS A 46 36.36 23.59 -0.01
CA HIS A 46 36.48 24.98 -0.47
C HIS A 46 35.84 25.20 -1.83
N LEU A 47 36.05 24.29 -2.80
CA LEU A 47 35.41 24.38 -4.12
C LEU A 47 33.89 24.26 -4.02
N TYR A 48 33.39 23.28 -3.26
CA TYR A 48 31.94 23.11 -3.06
C TYR A 48 31.30 24.37 -2.43
N GLU A 49 31.92 24.93 -1.41
CA GLU A 49 31.42 26.15 -0.76
C GLU A 49 31.54 27.38 -1.66
N ALA A 50 32.57 27.47 -2.50
CA ALA A 50 32.75 28.58 -3.42
C ALA A 50 31.69 28.61 -4.53
N PHE A 51 31.25 27.46 -5.05
CA PHE A 51 30.28 27.38 -6.15
C PHE A 51 28.84 27.08 -5.71
N GLY A 52 28.64 26.48 -4.52
CA GLY A 52 27.33 26.00 -4.06
C GLY A 52 26.65 26.89 -3.02
N LEU A 53 27.40 27.78 -2.34
CA LEU A 53 26.89 28.70 -1.34
C LEU A 53 27.38 30.09 -1.75
N GLU A 54 26.52 31.12 -1.81
CA GLU A 54 26.88 32.50 -2.16
C GLU A 54 27.75 33.19 -1.08
N SER A 55 28.75 32.49 -0.57
CA SER A 55 29.65 32.93 0.48
C SER A 55 30.57 34.04 -0.04
N GLN A 56 30.63 35.12 0.74
CA GLN A 56 31.37 36.35 0.46
C GLN A 56 32.82 36.31 0.95
N ARG A 57 33.36 35.10 1.23
CA ARG A 57 34.75 34.95 1.68
C ARG A 57 35.72 35.28 0.53
N ALA A 58 36.78 36.04 0.83
CA ALA A 58 37.72 36.55 -0.17
C ALA A 58 38.34 35.45 -1.05
N LEU A 59 38.74 34.32 -0.45
CA LEU A 59 39.24 33.16 -1.19
C LEU A 59 38.19 32.60 -2.18
N TYR A 60 36.92 32.54 -1.78
CA TYR A 60 35.87 31.93 -2.60
C TYR A 60 35.48 32.84 -3.77
N CYS A 61 35.44 34.15 -3.53
CA CYS A 61 35.31 35.14 -4.60
C CYS A 61 36.46 35.02 -5.61
N ALA A 62 37.70 34.81 -5.14
CA ALA A 62 38.85 34.63 -6.00
C ALA A 62 38.80 33.32 -6.80
N ILE A 63 38.40 32.21 -6.18
CA ILE A 63 38.21 30.92 -6.87
C ILE A 63 37.17 31.06 -8.00
N ARG A 64 36.04 31.71 -7.74
CA ARG A 64 35.02 31.99 -8.77
C ARG A 64 35.54 32.90 -9.89
N LYS A 65 36.39 33.88 -9.55
CA LYS A 65 36.91 34.87 -10.50
C LYS A 65 38.00 34.29 -11.42
N TYR A 66 38.94 33.52 -10.88
CA TYR A 66 40.13 33.06 -11.60
C TYR A 66 40.07 31.59 -12.01
N GLY A 67 39.06 30.84 -11.56
CA GLY A 67 38.97 29.38 -11.78
C GLY A 67 39.77 28.59 -10.75
N ALA A 68 39.37 27.34 -10.50
CA ALA A 68 39.99 26.47 -9.49
C ALA A 68 41.40 26.01 -9.92
N GLU A 69 41.63 25.90 -11.22
CA GLU A 69 42.89 25.57 -11.88
C GLU A 69 43.98 26.64 -11.70
N SER A 70 43.58 27.87 -11.36
CA SER A 70 44.48 28.99 -11.07
C SER A 70 45.02 28.98 -9.64
N PHE A 71 44.81 27.89 -8.89
CA PHE A 71 45.26 27.76 -7.51
C PHE A 71 46.06 26.49 -7.28
N THR A 72 47.17 26.62 -6.55
CA THR A 72 47.94 25.50 -6.01
C THR A 72 47.69 25.39 -4.51
N VAL A 73 47.60 24.16 -4.00
CA VAL A 73 47.38 23.87 -2.57
C VAL A 73 48.57 23.06 -2.06
N GLU A 74 49.26 23.59 -1.07
CA GLU A 74 50.50 23.02 -0.55
C GLU A 74 50.40 22.83 0.97
N LEU A 75 50.83 21.67 1.45
CA LEU A 75 50.97 21.40 2.88
C LEU A 75 52.23 22.12 3.39
N LEU A 76 52.08 22.97 4.41
CA LEU A 76 53.19 23.67 5.06
C LEU A 76 53.73 22.85 6.22
N GLU A 77 52.84 22.33 7.07
CA GLU A 77 53.23 21.66 8.32
C GLU A 77 52.14 20.68 8.77
N LEU A 78 52.55 19.59 9.41
CA LEU A 78 51.68 18.68 10.17
C LEU A 78 51.94 18.91 11.66
N LEU A 79 50.87 19.18 12.40
CA LEU A 79 50.93 19.57 13.81
C LEU A 79 50.03 18.64 14.61
N ASN A 80 50.42 18.31 15.84
CA ASN A 80 49.65 17.39 16.69
C ASN A 80 48.72 18.11 17.66
N ASP A 81 48.77 19.45 17.70
CA ASP A 81 47.96 20.28 18.58
C ASP A 81 47.29 21.42 17.82
N TRP A 82 46.01 21.66 18.13
CA TRP A 82 45.22 22.72 17.49
C TRP A 82 45.61 24.11 17.97
N GLY A 83 46.03 24.24 19.23
CA GLY A 83 46.53 25.50 19.78
C GLY A 83 47.81 25.94 19.08
N GLU A 84 48.76 25.02 18.97
CA GLU A 84 49.99 25.19 18.19
C GLU A 84 49.68 25.49 16.72
N ALA A 85 48.77 24.74 16.09
CA ALA A 85 48.33 25.01 14.72
C ALA A 85 47.74 26.41 14.54
N GLY A 86 46.97 26.91 15.51
CA GLY A 86 46.46 28.28 15.50
C GLY A 86 47.59 29.32 15.60
N GLU A 87 48.59 29.11 16.45
CA GLU A 87 49.75 30.02 16.55
C GLU A 87 50.64 29.98 15.30
N ARG A 88 50.80 28.80 14.69
CA ARG A 88 51.50 28.63 13.41
C ARG A 88 50.72 29.28 12.27
N GLU A 89 49.40 29.12 12.20
CA GLU A 89 48.54 29.82 11.24
C GLU A 89 48.74 31.33 11.33
N LYS A 90 48.67 31.91 12.54
CA LYS A 90 48.95 33.34 12.78
C LYS A 90 50.35 33.74 12.32
N HIS A 91 51.36 32.92 12.60
CA HIS A 91 52.74 33.17 12.19
C HIS A 91 52.85 33.24 10.68
N TYR A 92 52.29 32.28 9.94
CA TYR A 92 52.37 32.24 8.48
C TYR A 92 51.49 33.28 7.79
N ILE A 93 50.33 33.63 8.35
CA ILE A 93 49.51 34.75 7.85
C ILE A 93 50.32 36.05 7.88
N ARG A 94 51.05 36.31 8.98
CA ARG A 94 51.93 37.47 9.10
C ARG A 94 53.16 37.37 8.19
N LEU A 95 53.82 36.21 8.18
CA LEU A 95 55.05 35.99 7.41
C LEU A 95 54.83 36.17 5.91
N PHE A 96 53.69 35.71 5.39
CA PHE A 96 53.35 35.80 3.97
C PHE A 96 52.40 36.95 3.62
N ASP A 97 52.08 37.83 4.59
CA ASP A 97 51.18 38.96 4.44
C ASP A 97 49.86 38.60 3.74
N THR A 98 49.17 37.55 4.20
CA THR A 98 48.04 36.97 3.47
C THR A 98 46.70 37.63 3.76
N MET A 99 46.66 38.78 4.45
CA MET A 99 45.41 39.46 4.79
C MET A 99 44.76 40.08 3.54
N CYS A 100 43.42 40.02 3.45
CA CYS A 100 42.68 40.62 2.34
C CYS A 100 42.54 42.14 2.48
N ASN A 101 42.56 42.64 3.73
CA ASN A 101 42.45 44.06 4.04
C ASN A 101 43.84 44.59 4.41
N GLY A 102 44.48 45.31 3.48
CA GLY A 102 45.78 45.94 3.70
C GLY A 102 47.00 45.04 3.50
N GLY A 103 46.80 43.76 3.17
CA GLY A 103 47.88 42.83 2.81
C GLY A 103 47.76 42.27 1.39
N HIS A 104 48.60 41.28 1.07
CA HIS A 104 48.68 40.60 -0.22
C HIS A 104 48.09 39.17 -0.22
N GLY A 105 46.89 38.98 0.34
CA GLY A 105 46.25 37.67 0.32
C GLY A 105 44.72 37.62 0.43
N TYR A 106 44.21 36.49 0.92
CA TYR A 106 42.78 36.16 1.03
C TYR A 106 42.30 35.82 2.45
N ASN A 107 43.17 35.83 3.46
CA ASN A 107 42.77 35.67 4.86
C ASN A 107 41.95 36.90 5.31
N MET A 108 40.77 36.68 5.87
CA MET A 108 39.91 37.76 6.35
C MET A 108 40.11 38.10 7.83
N THR A 109 40.74 37.19 8.57
CA THR A 109 41.07 37.34 9.99
C THR A 109 42.55 37.04 10.19
N ALA A 110 43.14 37.58 11.26
CA ALA A 110 44.56 37.40 11.56
C ALA A 110 44.92 36.00 12.11
N GLY A 111 43.96 35.06 12.11
CA GLY A 111 44.04 33.75 12.76
C GLY A 111 43.39 33.72 14.15
N ALA A 112 43.08 32.52 14.65
CA ALA A 112 42.41 32.21 15.94
C ALA A 112 40.93 32.59 16.16
N ASP A 113 40.23 33.19 15.20
CA ASP A 113 38.78 33.47 15.34
C ASP A 113 37.88 32.23 15.12
N GLY A 114 38.46 31.03 15.09
CA GLY A 114 37.83 29.83 14.56
C GLY A 114 37.52 28.73 15.58
N VAL A 115 36.42 28.89 16.31
CA VAL A 115 35.58 27.75 16.77
C VAL A 115 35.03 26.95 15.55
N LEU A 116 35.30 27.41 14.33
CA LEU A 116 34.99 26.77 13.06
C LEU A 116 36.09 25.78 12.66
N GLY A 117 36.13 24.62 13.30
CA GLY A 117 37.02 23.55 12.85
C GLY A 117 37.31 22.47 13.88
N VAL A 118 37.07 22.67 15.17
CA VAL A 118 37.19 21.54 16.11
C VAL A 118 35.90 20.71 15.99
N PRO A 119 35.95 19.44 15.53
CA PRO A 119 34.77 18.59 15.62
C PRO A 119 34.32 18.56 17.08
N PRO A 120 33.03 18.81 17.38
CA PRO A 120 32.56 18.85 18.75
C PRO A 120 32.98 17.56 19.47
N PRO A 121 33.33 17.61 20.77
CA PRO A 121 33.73 16.42 21.50
C PRO A 121 32.64 15.34 21.35
N PRO A 122 32.99 14.04 21.32
CA PRO A 122 32.03 12.97 21.07
C PRO A 122 30.76 13.06 21.93
N GLU A 123 30.88 13.50 23.18
CA GLU A 123 29.76 13.76 24.08
C GLU A 123 28.80 14.84 23.56
N ALA A 124 29.31 15.94 23.01
CA ALA A 124 28.48 16.98 22.41
C ALA A 124 27.77 16.49 21.15
N VAL A 125 28.42 15.64 20.34
CA VAL A 125 27.81 14.99 19.17
C VAL A 125 26.70 14.04 19.61
N GLU A 126 26.93 13.21 20.64
CA GLU A 126 25.92 12.30 21.16
C GLU A 126 24.75 13.05 21.81
N ARG A 127 24.99 14.11 22.59
CA ARG A 127 23.93 14.99 23.11
C ARG A 127 23.09 15.61 21.98
N ALA A 128 23.73 16.01 20.87
CA ALA A 128 23.02 16.54 19.72
C ALA A 128 22.16 15.46 19.03
N LYS A 129 22.68 14.25 18.85
CA LYS A 129 21.92 13.10 18.30
C LYS A 129 20.74 12.74 19.20
N GLU A 130 20.95 12.67 20.51
CA GLU A 130 19.90 12.39 21.49
C GLU A 130 18.83 13.47 21.48
N SER A 131 19.22 14.75 21.42
CA SER A 131 18.28 15.87 21.27
C SER A 131 17.45 15.77 19.98
N ILE A 132 18.06 15.44 18.85
CA ILE A 132 17.38 15.24 17.57
C ILE A 132 16.41 14.06 17.67
N ARG A 133 16.84 12.94 18.27
CA ARG A 133 16.01 11.75 18.48
C ARG A 133 14.80 12.08 19.37
N ARG A 134 15.02 12.72 20.51
CA ARG A 134 13.95 13.13 21.44
C ARG A 134 12.90 14.00 20.74
N ARG A 135 13.33 15.00 19.97
CA ARG A 135 12.43 15.87 19.19
C ARG A 135 11.64 15.09 18.13
N ALA A 136 12.25 14.07 17.51
CA ALA A 136 11.57 13.22 16.55
C ALA A 136 10.53 12.31 17.22
N ASP A 137 10.83 11.79 18.41
CA ASP A 137 9.94 10.94 19.20
C ASP A 137 8.76 11.75 19.77
N GLU A 138 9.01 12.92 20.36
CA GLU A 138 7.97 13.87 20.80
C GLU A 138 7.04 14.29 19.65
N ARG A 139 7.57 14.41 18.43
CA ARG A 139 6.75 14.69 17.26
C ARG A 139 5.93 13.48 16.83
N ALA A 140 6.52 12.28 16.84
CA ALA A 140 5.78 11.06 16.54
C ALA A 140 4.58 10.92 17.49
N GLU A 141 4.79 11.13 18.79
CA GLU A 141 3.73 11.12 19.80
C GLU A 141 2.63 12.16 19.53
N ARG A 142 2.99 13.38 19.13
CA ARG A 142 1.99 14.39 18.72
C ARG A 142 1.16 13.95 17.51
N LEU A 143 1.69 13.09 16.64
CA LEU A 143 0.97 12.54 15.49
C LEU A 143 0.15 11.30 15.82
N ARG A 144 0.31 10.70 17.02
CA ARG A 144 -0.37 9.47 17.43
C ARG A 144 -1.89 9.51 17.20
N PRO A 145 -2.63 10.57 17.61
CA PRO A 145 -4.08 10.59 17.41
C PRO A 145 -4.48 10.51 15.93
N SER A 146 -3.80 11.27 15.07
CA SER A 146 -4.06 11.25 13.62
C SER A 146 -3.65 9.91 12.99
N VAL A 147 -2.57 9.29 13.48
CA VAL A 147 -2.16 7.96 13.02
C VAL A 147 -3.21 6.91 13.38
N GLU A 148 -3.70 6.91 14.61
CA GLU A 148 -4.72 5.99 15.11
C GLU A 148 -6.05 6.16 14.36
N GLU A 149 -6.49 7.40 14.15
CA GLU A 149 -7.66 7.73 13.33
C GLU A 149 -7.53 7.17 11.91
N LEU A 150 -6.41 7.46 11.23
CA LEU A 150 -6.17 6.98 9.86
C LEU A 150 -6.01 5.45 9.76
N MET A 151 -5.64 4.79 10.87
CA MET A 151 -5.55 3.34 10.98
C MET A 151 -6.87 2.66 11.32
N ALA A 152 -7.81 3.36 11.97
CA ALA A 152 -9.15 2.83 12.28
C ALA A 152 -9.92 2.46 11.00
N ASP A 153 -9.71 3.21 9.92
CA ASP A 153 -10.22 2.93 8.58
C ASP A 153 -9.50 1.76 7.86
N GLY A 154 -8.63 1.05 8.59
CA GLY A 154 -7.86 -0.09 8.11
C GLY A 154 -6.53 0.32 7.47
N PHE A 155 -5.46 -0.34 7.89
CA PHE A 155 -4.14 -0.21 7.27
C PHE A 155 -4.01 -1.10 6.02
N LEU A 156 -3.93 -0.48 4.83
CA LEU A 156 -3.74 -1.16 3.55
C LEU A 156 -2.25 -1.39 3.25
N ASN A 157 -1.50 -0.31 3.05
CA ASN A 157 -0.06 -0.33 2.84
C ASN A 157 0.56 1.05 3.10
N PHE A 158 1.88 1.12 3.25
CA PHE A 158 2.59 2.36 3.58
C PHE A 158 2.40 3.49 2.55
N ARG A 159 2.25 3.17 1.25
CA ARG A 159 2.05 4.18 0.21
C ARG A 159 0.67 4.81 0.34
N GLU A 160 -0.36 4.00 0.54
CA GLU A 160 -1.72 4.50 0.74
C GLU A 160 -1.84 5.25 2.06
N PHE A 161 -1.19 4.77 3.12
CA PHE A 161 -1.14 5.46 4.40
C PHE A 161 -0.48 6.85 4.27
N ALA A 162 0.65 6.95 3.55
CA ALA A 162 1.25 8.23 3.21
C ALA A 162 0.29 9.15 2.43
N GLY A 163 -0.46 8.57 1.48
CA GLY A 163 -1.52 9.26 0.75
C GLY A 163 -2.60 9.84 1.66
N ARG A 164 -3.06 9.05 2.64
CA ARG A 164 -4.03 9.48 3.66
C ARG A 164 -3.49 10.64 4.50
N MET A 165 -2.26 10.54 5.01
CA MET A 165 -1.63 11.63 5.78
C MET A 165 -1.51 12.92 4.97
N ASN A 166 -1.17 12.82 3.69
CA ASN A 166 -1.11 13.97 2.79
C ASN A 166 -2.50 14.60 2.55
N ARG A 167 -3.55 13.78 2.36
CA ARG A 167 -4.93 14.28 2.18
C ARG A 167 -5.50 14.90 3.45
N ALA A 168 -5.10 14.39 4.62
CA ALA A 168 -5.44 14.97 5.92
C ALA A 168 -4.66 16.27 6.23
N GLY A 169 -3.77 16.73 5.34
CA GLY A 169 -3.01 17.97 5.53
C GLY A 169 -1.96 17.91 6.63
N ILE A 170 -1.56 16.71 7.07
CA ILE A 170 -0.63 16.54 8.19
C ILE A 170 0.78 16.95 7.73
N PRO A 171 1.42 17.96 8.36
CA PRO A 171 2.72 18.46 7.90
C PRO A 171 3.88 17.50 8.25
N THR A 172 4.82 17.35 7.32
CA THR A 172 6.09 16.63 7.54
C THR A 172 7.10 17.46 8.33
N LEU A 173 8.19 16.83 8.80
CA LEU A 173 9.28 17.47 9.54
C LEU A 173 9.89 18.69 8.84
N LYS A 174 10.01 18.63 7.51
CA LYS A 174 10.64 19.70 6.72
C LYS A 174 9.69 20.83 6.32
N GLY A 175 8.41 20.79 6.69
CA GLY A 175 7.42 21.83 6.34
C GLY A 175 7.19 21.90 4.83
N GLY A 176 6.02 21.45 4.34
CA GLY A 176 5.68 21.49 2.91
C GLY A 176 6.15 20.29 2.07
N ALA A 177 7.01 19.41 2.59
CA ALA A 177 7.29 18.13 1.93
C ALA A 177 6.12 17.15 2.12
N ARG A 178 5.85 16.32 1.11
CA ARG A 178 4.83 15.26 1.16
C ARG A 178 5.32 14.04 1.96
N TRP A 179 4.41 13.36 2.64
CA TRP A 179 4.67 12.06 3.25
C TRP A 179 5.05 11.03 2.18
N GLY A 180 6.14 10.31 2.44
CA GLY A 180 6.59 9.15 1.69
C GLY A 180 6.66 7.91 2.59
N ILE A 181 6.91 6.76 1.97
CA ILE A 181 6.95 5.45 2.66
C ILE A 181 7.96 5.46 3.82
N GLY A 182 9.19 5.96 3.59
CA GLY A 182 10.24 5.96 4.61
C GLY A 182 9.87 6.80 5.83
N ASN A 183 9.24 7.96 5.62
CA ASN A 183 8.79 8.86 6.67
C ASN A 183 7.67 8.23 7.50
N VAL A 184 6.74 7.54 6.84
CA VAL A 184 5.67 6.79 7.51
C VAL A 184 6.27 5.67 8.37
N LYS A 185 7.14 4.83 7.81
CA LYS A 185 7.79 3.74 8.56
C LYS A 185 8.50 4.29 9.80
N ALA A 186 9.28 5.34 9.63
CA ALA A 186 10.01 5.99 10.71
C ALA A 186 9.11 6.50 11.85
N VAL A 187 7.90 6.97 11.56
CA VAL A 187 6.93 7.41 12.59
C VAL A 187 6.28 6.21 13.27
N LEU A 188 5.85 5.20 12.49
CA LEU A 188 5.19 4.01 13.05
C LEU A 188 6.14 3.20 13.94
N GLU A 189 7.40 3.06 13.55
CA GLU A 189 8.46 2.45 14.37
C GLU A 189 8.64 3.18 15.70
N ARG A 190 8.67 4.52 15.69
CA ARG A 190 8.80 5.35 16.90
C ARG A 190 7.59 5.23 17.83
N LEU A 191 6.40 5.10 17.25
CA LEU A 191 5.16 4.91 17.99
C LEU A 191 4.99 3.49 18.55
N GLY A 192 5.91 2.57 18.21
CA GLY A 192 5.92 1.19 18.72
C GLY A 192 5.04 0.21 17.95
N TYR A 193 4.67 0.51 16.70
CA TYR A 193 3.90 -0.44 15.89
C TYR A 193 4.75 -1.64 15.44
N ASP A 194 4.14 -2.82 15.40
CA ASP A 194 4.76 -4.06 14.89
C ASP A 194 4.93 -3.96 13.36
N MET A 195 6.12 -3.55 12.94
CA MET A 195 6.46 -3.40 11.54
C MET A 195 6.38 -4.72 10.74
N PRO A 196 6.92 -5.86 11.22
CA PRO A 196 6.71 -7.15 10.58
C PRO A 196 5.25 -7.49 10.29
N LEU A 197 4.35 -7.23 11.26
CA LEU A 197 2.90 -7.46 11.07
C LEU A 197 2.33 -6.54 9.98
N LEU A 198 2.65 -5.25 10.01
CA LEU A 198 2.18 -4.28 9.02
C LEU A 198 2.72 -4.56 7.61
N GLU A 199 3.96 -5.01 7.50
CA GLU A 199 4.58 -5.41 6.24
C GLU A 199 3.92 -6.67 5.66
N ARG A 200 3.62 -7.67 6.51
CA ARG A 200 2.89 -8.86 6.09
C ARG A 200 1.49 -8.50 5.58
N LYS A 201 0.75 -7.69 6.32
CA LYS A 201 -0.59 -7.23 5.92
C LYS A 201 -0.56 -6.48 4.59
N ALA A 202 0.41 -5.58 4.41
CA ALA A 202 0.58 -4.85 3.15
C ALA A 202 0.92 -5.77 1.96
N LEU A 203 1.66 -6.85 2.20
CA LEU A 203 1.96 -7.85 1.19
C LEU A 203 0.71 -8.68 0.83
N GLU A 204 -0.05 -9.11 1.84
CA GLU A 204 -1.31 -9.83 1.66
C GLU A 204 -2.31 -9.03 0.82
N ASP A 205 -2.50 -7.75 1.13
CA ASP A 205 -3.39 -6.85 0.38
C ASP A 205 -2.91 -6.64 -1.06
N LYS A 206 -1.60 -6.52 -1.28
CA LYS A 206 -1.02 -6.42 -2.63
C LYS A 206 -1.25 -7.70 -3.44
N VAL A 207 -1.07 -8.87 -2.82
CA VAL A 207 -1.33 -10.17 -3.44
C VAL A 207 -2.83 -10.32 -3.74
N HIS A 208 -3.70 -9.94 -2.82
CA HIS A 208 -5.14 -9.95 -3.02
C HIS A 208 -5.54 -9.07 -4.21
N ALA A 209 -5.05 -7.83 -4.27
CA ALA A 209 -5.32 -6.91 -5.38
C ALA A 209 -4.84 -7.48 -6.73
N ARG A 210 -3.63 -8.07 -6.77
CA ARG A 210 -3.12 -8.75 -7.97
C ARG A 210 -4.00 -9.91 -8.39
N ASN A 211 -4.45 -10.74 -7.44
CA ASN A 211 -5.33 -11.87 -7.72
C ASN A 211 -6.68 -11.41 -8.25
N VAL A 212 -7.28 -10.37 -7.68
CA VAL A 212 -8.53 -9.77 -8.16
C VAL A 212 -8.37 -9.25 -9.59
N ALA A 213 -7.25 -8.57 -9.89
CA ALA A 213 -6.95 -8.09 -11.25
C ALA A 213 -6.81 -9.26 -12.24
N ALA A 214 -6.08 -10.30 -11.87
CA ALA A 214 -5.93 -11.50 -12.71
C ALA A 214 -7.27 -12.22 -12.94
N MET A 215 -8.12 -12.35 -11.91
CA MET A 215 -9.46 -12.91 -12.04
C MET A 215 -10.37 -12.07 -12.94
N ARG A 216 -10.23 -10.74 -12.88
CA ARG A 216 -10.97 -9.82 -13.76
C ARG A 216 -10.54 -10.02 -15.21
N GLN A 217 -9.23 -10.01 -15.48
CA GLN A 217 -8.68 -10.24 -16.80
C GLN A 217 -9.14 -11.58 -17.39
N ALA A 218 -9.00 -12.68 -16.63
CA ALA A 218 -9.45 -14.00 -17.09
C ALA A 218 -10.96 -14.06 -17.38
N ALA A 219 -11.77 -13.31 -16.62
CA ALA A 219 -13.20 -13.21 -16.88
C ALA A 219 -13.52 -12.36 -18.13
N ASP A 220 -12.73 -11.33 -18.42
CA ASP A 220 -12.89 -10.49 -19.61
C ASP A 220 -12.44 -11.25 -20.88
N GLU A 221 -11.35 -12.01 -20.82
CA GLU A 221 -10.90 -12.91 -21.90
C GLU A 221 -11.98 -13.95 -22.25
N ARG A 222 -12.55 -14.61 -21.24
CA ARG A 222 -13.65 -15.57 -21.46
C ARG A 222 -14.94 -14.94 -21.94
N LEU A 223 -15.22 -13.70 -21.52
CA LEU A 223 -16.38 -12.96 -22.01
C LEU A 223 -16.20 -12.58 -23.49
N ALA A 224 -14.98 -12.28 -23.93
CA ALA A 224 -14.68 -12.03 -25.34
C ALA A 224 -14.97 -13.25 -26.23
N LEU A 225 -14.70 -14.47 -25.74
CA LEU A 225 -14.98 -15.71 -26.49
C LEU A 225 -16.47 -15.96 -26.75
N ILE A 226 -17.35 -15.49 -25.86
CA ILE A 226 -18.80 -15.66 -25.96
C ILE A 226 -19.51 -14.39 -26.43
N LYS A 227 -18.75 -13.34 -26.79
CA LYS A 227 -19.29 -12.01 -27.10
C LYS A 227 -20.30 -12.06 -28.23
N ASP A 228 -19.97 -12.70 -29.35
CA ASP A 228 -20.86 -12.74 -30.52
C ASP A 228 -22.18 -13.45 -30.21
N GLN A 229 -22.13 -14.51 -29.40
CA GLN A 229 -23.34 -15.21 -28.93
C GLN A 229 -24.16 -14.31 -27.99
N PHE A 230 -23.50 -13.59 -27.09
CA PHE A 230 -24.15 -12.66 -26.17
C PHE A 230 -24.80 -11.49 -26.92
N ASP A 231 -24.10 -10.92 -27.89
CA ASP A 231 -24.56 -9.83 -28.74
C ASP A 231 -25.76 -10.25 -29.59
N ALA A 232 -25.75 -11.49 -30.13
CA ALA A 232 -26.90 -12.04 -30.83
C ALA A 232 -28.14 -12.12 -29.94
N ILE A 233 -27.99 -12.50 -28.66
CA ILE A 233 -29.10 -12.49 -27.70
C ILE A 233 -29.53 -11.07 -27.37
N MET A 234 -28.61 -10.13 -27.18
CA MET A 234 -28.95 -8.73 -26.94
C MET A 234 -29.68 -8.09 -28.13
N ALA A 235 -29.32 -8.45 -29.36
CA ALA A 235 -29.99 -8.00 -30.59
C ALA A 235 -31.45 -8.45 -30.70
N THR A 236 -31.83 -9.55 -30.03
CA THR A 236 -33.24 -9.96 -29.93
C THR A 236 -34.09 -9.04 -29.04
N GLY A 237 -33.48 -8.05 -28.38
CA GLY A 237 -34.16 -7.07 -27.54
C GLY A 237 -34.76 -7.66 -26.26
N PRO A 238 -33.93 -8.18 -25.33
CA PRO A 238 -34.43 -8.52 -24.00
C PRO A 238 -34.87 -7.24 -23.28
N ASP A 239 -36.03 -7.27 -22.63
CA ASP A 239 -36.60 -6.11 -21.92
C ASP A 239 -36.41 -6.17 -20.39
N SER A 240 -35.61 -7.14 -19.93
CA SER A 240 -35.21 -7.25 -18.54
C SER A 240 -33.98 -8.15 -18.38
N LEU A 241 -33.27 -8.01 -17.26
CA LEU A 241 -32.21 -8.96 -16.87
C LEU A 241 -32.73 -10.39 -16.71
N HIS A 242 -34.01 -10.57 -16.33
CA HIS A 242 -34.60 -11.90 -16.20
C HIS A 242 -34.76 -12.56 -17.58
N GLU A 243 -35.27 -11.79 -18.54
CA GLU A 243 -35.46 -12.24 -19.91
C GLU A 243 -34.14 -12.52 -20.61
N LEU A 244 -33.13 -11.66 -20.41
CA LEU A 244 -31.77 -11.89 -20.88
C LEU A 244 -31.21 -13.22 -20.36
N VAL A 245 -31.31 -13.48 -19.06
CA VAL A 245 -30.87 -14.75 -18.45
C VAL A 245 -31.59 -15.95 -19.05
N ARG A 246 -32.92 -15.85 -19.22
CA ARG A 246 -33.73 -16.92 -19.80
C ARG A 246 -33.29 -17.25 -21.22
N ARG A 247 -33.07 -16.22 -22.06
CA ARG A 247 -32.64 -16.36 -23.46
C ARG A 247 -31.22 -16.93 -23.56
N LEU A 248 -30.27 -16.43 -22.77
CA LEU A 248 -28.90 -16.94 -22.74
C LEU A 248 -28.85 -18.43 -22.38
N ASN A 249 -29.61 -18.83 -21.35
CA ASN A 249 -29.69 -20.24 -20.95
C ASN A 249 -30.40 -21.11 -22.00
N ALA A 250 -31.48 -20.61 -22.62
CA ALA A 250 -32.20 -21.35 -23.66
C ALA A 250 -31.36 -21.55 -24.93
N ALA A 251 -30.51 -20.57 -25.26
CA ALA A 251 -29.57 -20.65 -26.37
C ALA A 251 -28.29 -21.46 -26.05
N GLY A 252 -28.18 -22.02 -24.84
CA GLY A 252 -27.03 -22.81 -24.43
C GLY A 252 -25.72 -22.03 -24.30
N VAL A 253 -25.77 -20.69 -24.22
CA VAL A 253 -24.58 -19.84 -24.08
C VAL A 253 -24.00 -20.04 -22.67
N PRO A 254 -22.76 -20.52 -22.50
CA PRO A 254 -22.17 -20.70 -21.18
C PRO A 254 -21.76 -19.35 -20.58
N THR A 255 -21.78 -19.24 -19.24
CA THR A 255 -21.10 -18.11 -18.58
C THR A 255 -19.58 -18.25 -18.70
N PRO A 256 -18.79 -17.19 -18.44
CA PRO A 256 -17.32 -17.28 -18.31
C PRO A 256 -16.78 -18.28 -17.25
N LYS A 257 -17.66 -18.96 -16.51
CA LYS A 257 -17.32 -19.99 -15.53
C LYS A 257 -17.96 -21.33 -15.85
N ASP A 258 -18.47 -21.52 -17.06
CA ASP A 258 -19.14 -22.73 -17.54
C ASP A 258 -20.32 -23.17 -16.66
N ARG A 259 -21.10 -22.17 -16.22
CA ARG A 259 -22.34 -22.34 -15.45
C ARG A 259 -23.52 -21.70 -16.16
N ALA A 260 -24.73 -22.10 -15.78
CA ALA A 260 -25.95 -21.41 -16.16
C ALA A 260 -25.94 -19.94 -15.72
N TRP A 261 -26.55 -19.09 -16.55
CA TRP A 261 -26.71 -17.67 -16.27
C TRP A 261 -27.65 -17.42 -15.10
N VAL A 262 -27.28 -16.45 -14.28
CA VAL A 262 -28.11 -15.88 -13.22
C VAL A 262 -28.08 -14.36 -13.36
N ARG A 263 -29.03 -13.65 -12.72
CA ARG A 263 -29.17 -12.19 -12.88
C ARG A 263 -27.87 -11.43 -12.59
N SER A 264 -27.12 -11.82 -11.57
CA SER A 264 -25.86 -11.15 -11.20
C SER A 264 -24.75 -11.35 -12.24
N THR A 265 -24.63 -12.55 -12.83
CA THR A 265 -23.63 -12.82 -13.87
C THR A 265 -24.02 -12.16 -15.19
N ALA A 266 -25.30 -12.18 -15.57
CA ALA A 266 -25.81 -11.47 -16.74
C ALA A 266 -25.62 -9.95 -16.60
N LYS A 267 -25.94 -9.39 -15.43
CA LYS A 267 -25.68 -7.98 -15.11
C LYS A 267 -24.21 -7.63 -15.34
N SER A 268 -23.30 -8.38 -14.70
CA SER A 268 -21.86 -8.13 -14.80
C SER A 268 -21.32 -8.27 -16.22
N ALA A 269 -21.80 -9.25 -16.99
CA ALA A 269 -21.39 -9.45 -18.38
C ALA A 269 -21.86 -8.30 -19.29
N ALA A 270 -23.15 -7.94 -19.20
CA ALA A 270 -23.72 -6.85 -19.97
C ALA A 270 -23.00 -5.51 -19.69
N THR A 271 -22.73 -5.20 -18.41
CA THR A 271 -21.96 -3.99 -18.04
C THR A 271 -20.56 -4.00 -18.65
N ARG A 272 -19.87 -5.14 -18.65
CA ARG A 272 -18.51 -5.26 -19.20
C ARG A 272 -18.46 -5.16 -20.71
N LEU A 273 -19.51 -5.62 -21.39
CA LEU A 273 -19.67 -5.50 -22.84
C LEU A 273 -20.19 -4.12 -23.28
N GLY A 274 -20.44 -3.20 -22.34
CA GLY A 274 -20.84 -1.82 -22.62
C GLY A 274 -22.33 -1.63 -22.87
N TYR A 275 -23.18 -2.58 -22.52
CA TYR A 275 -24.63 -2.44 -22.63
C TYR A 275 -25.22 -1.59 -21.51
N ASP A 276 -26.30 -0.87 -21.81
CA ASP A 276 -27.08 -0.14 -20.81
C ASP A 276 -27.90 -1.12 -19.96
N VAL A 277 -27.30 -1.50 -18.84
CA VAL A 277 -27.89 -2.42 -17.87
C VAL A 277 -28.95 -1.73 -17.01
N GLU A 278 -28.83 -0.43 -16.80
CA GLU A 278 -29.81 0.31 -15.99
C GLU A 278 -31.14 0.42 -16.73
N ASP A 279 -31.10 0.52 -18.06
CA ASP A 279 -32.31 0.48 -18.89
C ASP A 279 -33.02 -0.89 -18.80
N LEU A 280 -32.29 -2.00 -18.85
CA LEU A 280 -32.85 -3.34 -18.62
C LEU A 280 -33.44 -3.51 -17.22
N ILE A 281 -32.83 -2.90 -16.21
CA ILE A 281 -33.35 -2.91 -14.83
C ILE A 281 -34.63 -2.07 -14.76
N ARG A 282 -34.62 -0.88 -15.38
CA ARG A 282 -35.74 0.05 -15.45
C ARG A 282 -36.93 -0.59 -16.16
N GLN A 283 -36.76 -1.08 -17.38
CA GLN A 283 -37.81 -1.76 -18.16
C GLN A 283 -38.37 -2.98 -17.41
N GLY A 284 -37.49 -3.80 -16.80
CA GLY A 284 -37.92 -4.92 -15.97
C GLY A 284 -38.72 -4.48 -14.74
N ARG A 285 -38.34 -3.36 -14.11
CA ARG A 285 -39.07 -2.76 -12.99
C ARG A 285 -40.39 -2.15 -13.44
N GLU A 286 -40.43 -1.47 -14.58
CA GLU A 286 -41.64 -0.90 -15.17
C GLU A 286 -42.64 -1.98 -15.55
N LYS A 287 -42.19 -3.12 -16.13
CA LYS A 287 -43.05 -4.28 -16.34
C LYS A 287 -43.56 -4.90 -15.06
N MET A 288 -42.73 -4.96 -14.03
CA MET A 288 -43.14 -5.44 -12.70
C MET A 288 -44.15 -4.50 -12.03
N LEU A 289 -44.01 -3.19 -12.24
CA LEU A 289 -44.84 -2.13 -11.65
C LEU A 289 -46.09 -1.79 -12.46
N ALA A 290 -46.08 -2.06 -13.77
CA ALA A 290 -47.28 -2.04 -14.59
C ALA A 290 -48.33 -2.91 -13.89
N ALA A 291 -49.58 -2.44 -13.85
CA ALA A 291 -50.68 -3.17 -13.23
C ALA A 291 -50.87 -4.52 -13.95
N ARG A 292 -50.14 -5.55 -13.50
CA ARG A 292 -50.22 -6.90 -14.05
C ARG A 292 -51.45 -7.56 -13.43
N PRO A 293 -52.43 -8.01 -14.24
CA PRO A 293 -53.56 -8.70 -13.70
C PRO A 293 -53.12 -9.98 -12.99
N VAL A 294 -53.65 -10.22 -11.79
CA VAL A 294 -53.29 -11.38 -10.98
C VAL A 294 -54.56 -12.18 -10.70
N VAL A 295 -54.45 -13.49 -10.77
CA VAL A 295 -55.49 -14.41 -10.33
C VAL A 295 -55.18 -14.82 -8.89
N VAL A 296 -56.09 -14.53 -7.97
CA VAL A 296 -56.04 -14.96 -6.56
C VAL A 296 -57.29 -15.77 -6.26
N ASN A 297 -57.12 -17.02 -5.83
CA ASN A 297 -58.22 -17.97 -5.60
C ASN A 297 -59.20 -18.02 -6.79
N HIS A 298 -58.67 -18.07 -8.01
CA HIS A 298 -59.47 -18.11 -9.26
C HIS A 298 -60.21 -16.81 -9.63
N VAL A 299 -60.01 -15.71 -8.90
CA VAL A 299 -60.58 -14.39 -9.23
C VAL A 299 -59.50 -13.50 -9.84
N LEU A 300 -59.81 -12.86 -10.99
CA LEU A 300 -58.92 -11.95 -11.69
C LEU A 300 -59.00 -10.53 -11.11
N TYR A 301 -57.85 -9.98 -10.72
CA TYR A 301 -57.68 -8.61 -10.27
C TYR A 301 -56.81 -7.84 -11.26
N PRO A 302 -57.03 -6.53 -11.47
CA PRO A 302 -56.27 -5.74 -12.45
C PRO A 302 -54.81 -5.50 -12.03
N SER A 303 -54.49 -5.62 -10.74
CA SER A 303 -53.13 -5.51 -10.24
C SER A 303 -52.97 -6.27 -8.93
N LEU A 304 -51.72 -6.57 -8.58
CA LEU A 304 -51.38 -7.15 -7.28
C LEU A 304 -51.88 -6.25 -6.14
N LYS A 305 -51.66 -4.94 -6.24
CA LYS A 305 -52.11 -3.97 -5.23
C LYS A 305 -53.62 -4.03 -5.04
N LYS A 306 -54.39 -4.11 -6.13
CA LYS A 306 -55.85 -4.24 -6.05
C LYS A 306 -56.29 -5.58 -5.45
N ALA A 307 -55.56 -6.65 -5.74
CA ALA A 307 -55.80 -7.95 -5.13
C ALA A 307 -55.53 -7.92 -3.61
N GLU A 308 -54.44 -7.29 -3.17
CA GLU A 308 -54.13 -7.11 -1.74
C GLU A 308 -55.20 -6.29 -1.01
N GLU A 309 -55.66 -5.18 -1.62
CA GLU A 309 -56.73 -4.34 -1.09
C GLU A 309 -58.07 -5.09 -0.94
N MET A 310 -58.44 -5.89 -1.93
CA MET A 310 -59.76 -6.57 -1.96
C MET A 310 -59.80 -7.87 -1.15
N THR A 311 -58.68 -8.59 -1.06
CA THR A 311 -58.61 -9.88 -0.36
C THR A 311 -58.07 -9.77 1.07
N GLY A 312 -57.34 -8.69 1.37
CA GLY A 312 -56.58 -8.53 2.62
C GLY A 312 -55.32 -9.40 2.71
N ASP A 313 -55.01 -10.22 1.70
CA ASP A 313 -53.84 -11.11 1.70
C ASP A 313 -52.57 -10.38 1.22
N LYS A 314 -51.71 -9.97 2.16
CA LYS A 314 -50.40 -9.34 1.87
C LYS A 314 -49.33 -10.33 1.39
N HIS A 315 -49.66 -11.62 1.24
CA HIS A 315 -48.74 -12.69 0.88
C HIS A 315 -49.03 -13.31 -0.50
N ILE A 316 -49.84 -12.64 -1.33
CA ILE A 316 -50.15 -13.09 -2.70
C ILE A 316 -48.88 -13.38 -3.51
N ILE A 317 -47.86 -12.50 -3.48
CA ILE A 317 -46.57 -12.74 -4.16
C ILE A 317 -45.94 -14.07 -3.70
N ARG A 318 -45.96 -14.36 -2.39
CA ARG A 318 -45.38 -15.59 -1.84
C ARG A 318 -46.15 -16.81 -2.35
N SER A 319 -47.48 -16.74 -2.40
CA SER A 319 -48.33 -17.81 -2.93
C SER A 319 -48.10 -18.06 -4.43
N ILE A 320 -47.96 -16.99 -5.24
CA ILE A 320 -47.60 -17.06 -6.66
C ILE A 320 -46.22 -17.72 -6.84
N ASN A 321 -45.22 -17.25 -6.10
CA ASN A 321 -43.85 -17.79 -6.17
C ASN A 321 -43.76 -19.25 -5.69
N ALA A 322 -44.61 -19.66 -4.75
CA ALA A 322 -44.71 -21.03 -4.27
C ALA A 322 -45.46 -21.96 -5.25
N GLY A 323 -46.02 -21.43 -6.35
CA GLY A 323 -46.84 -22.19 -7.29
C GLY A 323 -48.10 -22.75 -6.62
N ARG A 324 -48.71 -21.99 -5.69
CA ARG A 324 -49.97 -22.40 -5.06
C ARG A 324 -51.08 -22.37 -6.11
N ARG A 325 -51.88 -23.44 -6.17
CA ARG A 325 -53.01 -23.53 -7.11
C ARG A 325 -53.97 -22.35 -6.89
N GLY A 326 -54.34 -21.67 -7.96
CA GLY A 326 -55.23 -20.50 -7.93
C GLY A 326 -54.52 -19.16 -7.69
N PHE A 327 -53.19 -19.14 -7.62
CA PHE A 327 -52.37 -17.93 -7.44
C PHE A 327 -51.36 -17.80 -8.59
N TYR A 328 -51.60 -16.87 -9.52
CA TYR A 328 -50.71 -16.63 -10.65
C TYR A 328 -50.94 -15.26 -11.30
N TYR A 329 -49.99 -14.77 -12.09
CA TYR A 329 -50.26 -13.63 -12.98
C TYR A 329 -51.01 -14.11 -14.22
N ALA A 330 -52.05 -13.38 -14.64
CA ALA A 330 -52.98 -13.82 -15.69
C ALA A 330 -52.29 -14.11 -17.03
N ASP A 331 -51.20 -13.38 -17.32
CA ASP A 331 -50.35 -13.54 -18.50
C ASP A 331 -49.35 -14.71 -18.40
N GLU A 332 -48.95 -15.12 -17.18
CA GLU A 332 -48.02 -16.24 -16.96
C GLU A 332 -48.72 -17.60 -16.78
N GLY A 333 -50.00 -17.59 -16.40
CA GLY A 333 -50.73 -18.81 -16.05
C GLY A 333 -50.19 -19.49 -14.78
N GLN A 334 -50.79 -20.63 -14.42
CA GLN A 334 -50.45 -21.35 -13.20
C GLN A 334 -49.02 -21.90 -13.25
N ARG A 335 -48.14 -21.38 -12.39
CA ARG A 335 -46.80 -21.94 -12.19
C ARG A 335 -46.90 -23.36 -11.64
N THR A 336 -46.20 -24.29 -12.28
CA THR A 336 -45.96 -25.64 -11.73
C THR A 336 -44.90 -25.54 -10.65
N LYS A 337 -45.07 -26.27 -9.54
CA LYS A 337 -44.06 -26.30 -8.48
C LYS A 337 -42.76 -26.84 -9.06
N PRO A 338 -41.60 -26.19 -8.85
CA PRO A 338 -40.33 -26.85 -9.07
C PRO A 338 -40.29 -28.12 -8.19
N PRO A 339 -39.71 -29.24 -8.66
CA PRO A 339 -39.61 -30.44 -7.85
C PRO A 339 -38.96 -30.09 -6.50
N ARG A 340 -39.53 -30.60 -5.40
CA ARG A 340 -38.92 -30.42 -4.07
C ARG A 340 -37.47 -30.90 -4.17
N LYS A 341 -36.50 -30.05 -3.78
CA LYS A 341 -35.11 -30.48 -3.64
C LYS A 341 -35.10 -31.69 -2.70
N VAL A 342 -34.79 -32.86 -3.24
CA VAL A 342 -34.58 -34.07 -2.45
C VAL A 342 -33.44 -33.72 -1.49
N ARG A 343 -33.72 -33.72 -0.19
CA ARG A 343 -32.66 -33.56 0.81
C ARG A 343 -31.76 -34.78 0.67
N ARG A 344 -30.58 -34.60 0.10
CA ARG A 344 -29.57 -35.65 0.06
C ARG A 344 -29.19 -36.01 1.50
N PRO A 345 -29.03 -37.30 1.81
CA PRO A 345 -28.54 -37.69 3.12
C PRO A 345 -27.17 -37.03 3.37
N PRO A 346 -26.89 -36.62 4.61
CA PRO A 346 -25.60 -36.03 4.96
C PRO A 346 -24.48 -37.03 4.69
N VAL A 347 -23.35 -36.52 4.19
CA VAL A 347 -22.17 -37.35 3.96
C VAL A 347 -21.21 -37.15 5.13
N PRO A 348 -20.87 -38.24 5.85
CA PRO A 348 -19.88 -38.19 6.92
C PRO A 348 -18.51 -37.71 6.43
N VAL A 349 -17.75 -37.09 7.32
CA VAL A 349 -16.38 -36.66 7.06
C VAL A 349 -15.45 -37.24 8.11
N SER A 350 -14.30 -37.74 7.67
CA SER A 350 -13.19 -38.06 8.55
C SER A 350 -12.27 -36.86 8.62
N VAL A 351 -11.99 -36.39 9.83
CA VAL A 351 -11.02 -35.33 10.08
C VAL A 351 -10.02 -35.83 11.11
N GLN A 352 -8.76 -35.95 10.70
CA GLN A 352 -7.66 -36.38 11.55
C GLN A 352 -7.96 -37.72 12.26
N GLY A 353 -8.61 -38.65 11.55
CA GLY A 353 -8.97 -39.97 12.06
C GLY A 353 -10.26 -40.04 12.88
N THR A 354 -10.95 -38.90 13.11
CA THR A 354 -12.26 -38.88 13.76
C THR A 354 -13.38 -38.75 12.74
N VAL A 355 -14.34 -39.67 12.78
CA VAL A 355 -15.52 -39.65 11.89
C VAL A 355 -16.61 -38.78 12.50
N TYR A 356 -17.09 -37.82 11.72
CA TYR A 356 -18.23 -36.96 12.05
C TYR A 356 -19.36 -37.23 11.07
N GLU A 357 -20.58 -37.40 11.59
CA GLU A 357 -21.76 -37.63 10.74
C GLU A 357 -22.07 -36.41 9.84
N HIS A 358 -21.73 -35.20 10.31
CA HIS A 358 -21.87 -33.97 9.55
C HIS A 358 -20.59 -33.13 9.58
N ALA A 359 -20.24 -32.53 8.44
CA ALA A 359 -19.17 -31.53 8.37
C ALA A 359 -19.39 -30.34 9.32
N ALA A 360 -20.65 -30.07 9.69
CA ALA A 360 -20.97 -29.07 10.70
C ALA A 360 -20.49 -29.45 12.11
N ASP A 361 -20.50 -30.73 12.44
CA ASP A 361 -20.09 -31.23 13.74
C ASP A 361 -18.57 -31.21 13.85
N ALA A 362 -17.89 -31.65 12.78
CA ALA A 362 -16.44 -31.51 12.61
C ALA A 362 -16.02 -30.03 12.72
N GLY A 363 -16.75 -29.12 12.06
CA GLY A 363 -16.48 -27.69 12.10
C GLY A 363 -16.55 -27.12 13.52
N ARG A 364 -17.57 -27.50 14.29
CA ARG A 364 -17.70 -27.10 15.71
C ARG A 364 -16.55 -27.62 16.57
N ALA A 365 -16.15 -28.88 16.38
CA ALA A 365 -15.02 -29.47 17.12
C ALA A 365 -13.68 -28.78 16.81
N LEU A 366 -13.49 -28.34 15.56
CA LEU A 366 -12.25 -27.72 15.07
C LEU A 366 -12.23 -26.19 15.20
N GLY A 367 -13.33 -25.57 15.65
CA GLY A 367 -13.47 -24.11 15.70
C GLY A 367 -13.48 -23.43 14.32
N VAL A 368 -13.88 -24.15 13.26
CA VAL A 368 -13.92 -23.64 11.88
C VAL A 368 -15.32 -23.76 11.28
N LYS A 369 -15.59 -22.99 10.21
CA LYS A 369 -16.85 -23.10 9.48
C LYS A 369 -17.00 -24.48 8.83
N PRO A 370 -18.23 -25.04 8.71
CA PRO A 370 -18.46 -26.33 8.06
C PRO A 370 -17.89 -26.39 6.64
N ASP A 371 -18.03 -25.30 5.87
CA ASP A 371 -17.47 -25.18 4.51
C ASP A 371 -15.95 -25.32 4.49
N THR A 372 -15.26 -24.86 5.54
CA THR A 372 -13.80 -25.03 5.67
C THR A 372 -13.44 -26.50 5.78
N VAL A 373 -14.21 -27.29 6.54
CA VAL A 373 -14.00 -28.74 6.64
C VAL A 373 -14.23 -29.40 5.29
N THR A 374 -15.34 -29.11 4.62
CA THR A 374 -15.66 -29.66 3.30
C THR A 374 -14.60 -29.29 2.25
N ASN A 375 -14.07 -28.06 2.28
CA ASN A 375 -13.01 -27.63 1.38
C ASN A 375 -11.67 -28.31 1.67
N ARG A 376 -11.36 -28.59 2.95
CA ARG A 376 -10.19 -29.41 3.32
C ARG A 376 -10.34 -30.84 2.80
N CYS A 377 -11.53 -31.43 2.91
CA CYS A 377 -11.81 -32.77 2.36
C CYS A 377 -11.61 -32.89 0.84
N ARG A 378 -11.68 -31.78 0.10
CA ARG A 378 -11.45 -31.72 -1.36
C ARG A 378 -10.00 -31.39 -1.74
N SER A 379 -9.17 -31.05 -0.77
CA SER A 379 -7.86 -30.47 -1.01
C SER A 379 -6.77 -31.49 -0.79
N ALA A 380 -5.93 -31.72 -1.79
CA ALA A 380 -4.74 -32.56 -1.68
C ALA A 380 -3.74 -32.08 -0.60
N ARG A 381 -3.89 -30.85 -0.09
CA ARG A 381 -3.07 -30.32 1.01
C ARG A 381 -3.46 -30.86 2.39
N PHE A 382 -4.63 -31.48 2.51
CA PHE A 382 -5.15 -32.01 3.77
C PHE A 382 -5.51 -33.50 3.59
N PRO A 383 -4.51 -34.39 3.46
CA PRO A 383 -4.75 -35.82 3.22
C PRO A 383 -5.55 -36.48 4.34
N ASP A 384 -5.48 -35.96 5.57
CA ASP A 384 -6.22 -36.47 6.73
C ASP A 384 -7.65 -35.94 6.82
N HIS A 385 -8.14 -35.25 5.79
CA HIS A 385 -9.52 -34.78 5.68
C HIS A 385 -10.13 -35.41 4.43
N PHE A 386 -11.19 -36.20 4.59
CA PHE A 386 -11.86 -36.81 3.45
C PHE A 386 -13.32 -37.13 3.75
N PHE A 387 -14.12 -37.24 2.70
CA PHE A 387 -15.47 -37.78 2.80
C PHE A 387 -15.40 -39.27 3.08
N CYS A 388 -16.21 -39.77 4.01
CA CYS A 388 -16.21 -41.17 4.39
C CYS A 388 -17.62 -41.74 4.49
N ASP A 389 -17.71 -43.08 4.51
CA ASP A 389 -18.90 -43.77 4.98
C ASP A 389 -19.00 -43.68 6.52
N ARG A 390 -20.06 -44.27 7.09
CA ARG A 390 -20.25 -44.30 8.55
C ARG A 390 -19.22 -45.15 9.29
N ASP A 391 -18.50 -46.02 8.57
CA ASP A 391 -17.43 -46.85 9.11
C ASP A 391 -16.06 -46.18 9.00
N GLY A 392 -16.00 -44.95 8.47
CA GLY A 392 -14.78 -44.17 8.32
C GLY A 392 -13.94 -44.50 7.08
N ARG A 393 -14.45 -45.32 6.15
CA ARG A 393 -13.76 -45.61 4.88
C ARG A 393 -13.96 -44.45 3.91
N GLN A 394 -12.88 -44.04 3.25
CA GLN A 394 -12.92 -42.95 2.29
C GLN A 394 -13.87 -43.26 1.13
N VAL A 395 -14.76 -42.32 0.81
CA VAL A 395 -15.69 -42.40 -0.32
C VAL A 395 -15.46 -41.26 -1.31
N PRO A 396 -15.85 -41.45 -2.59
CA PRO A 396 -15.81 -40.38 -3.59
C PRO A 396 -16.64 -39.16 -3.16
N GLU A 397 -16.35 -38.00 -3.74
CA GLU A 397 -17.11 -36.79 -3.47
C GLU A 397 -18.61 -36.99 -3.75
N PRO A 398 -19.51 -36.55 -2.86
CA PRO A 398 -20.94 -36.56 -3.12
C PRO A 398 -21.28 -35.53 -4.20
N GLY A 399 -21.77 -36.00 -5.35
CA GLY A 399 -22.34 -35.16 -6.41
C GLY A 399 -23.65 -34.52 -6.03
#